data_AF-A0A218X965-F1
#
_entry.id   AF-A0A218X965-F1
#
_cell.length_a   1.000
_cell.length_b   1.000
_cell.length_c   1.000
_cell.angle_alpha   90.00
_cell.angle_beta   90.00
_cell.angle_gamma   90.00
#
_symmetry.space_group_name_H-M   'P 1'
#
loop_
_entity.id
_entity.type
_entity.pdbx_description
1 polymer ?
#
loop_
_entity_poly.entity_id
_entity_poly.type
_entity_poly.pdbx_seq_one_letter_code
_entity_poly.pdbx_strand_id
1 'polypeptide(L)'
;MLLQLEQKVGQVVSAVECYMKQYGVTEEEAKHELWKHVNDAWKDINEEALHQTVVSAPLLNMIIDIARMMGVWYEDIDIYTNSRTKMKDAITSLFIDPFPLAM
;
A
#
# COMPACT_ATOMS: atom_id res chain seq x y z
N MET A 1 9.21 3.05 -10.20
CA MET A 1 8.29 3.35 -11.32
C MET A 1 7.26 4.42 -10.94
N LEU A 2 6.65 4.32 -9.75
CA LEU A 2 5.79 5.36 -9.16
C LEU A 2 6.45 6.75 -9.09
N LEU A 3 7.66 6.85 -8.51
CA LEU A 3 8.38 8.13 -8.39
C LEU A 3 8.55 8.86 -9.74
N GLN A 4 8.92 8.15 -10.80
CA GLN A 4 9.09 8.75 -12.12
C GLN A 4 7.78 9.18 -12.76
N LEU A 5 6.66 8.56 -12.38
CA LEU A 5 5.32 8.96 -12.81
C LEU A 5 4.88 10.24 -12.09
N GLU A 6 5.07 10.29 -10.76
CA GLU A 6 4.79 11.46 -9.92
C GLU A 6 5.57 12.69 -10.40
N GLN A 7 6.86 12.52 -10.69
CA GLN A 7 7.73 13.56 -11.26
C GLN A 7 7.25 14.05 -12.63
N LYS A 8 6.75 13.15 -13.50
CA LYS A 8 6.24 13.51 -14.83
C LYS A 8 4.92 14.28 -14.80
N VAL A 9 4.08 14.04 -13.80
CA VAL A 9 2.79 14.73 -13.64
C VAL A 9 2.97 16.11 -12.96
N GLY A 10 4.12 16.33 -12.30
CA GLY A 10 4.53 17.65 -11.79
C GLY A 10 3.69 18.19 -10.63
N GLN A 11 2.84 17.35 -9.99
CA GLN A 11 1.82 17.85 -9.07
C GLN A 11 2.08 17.69 -7.57
N VAL A 12 3.05 16.92 -7.09
CA VAL A 12 3.38 16.89 -5.64
C VAL A 12 4.84 16.45 -5.50
N VAL A 13 5.60 17.08 -4.58
CA VAL A 13 6.93 16.57 -4.19
C VAL A 13 6.73 15.28 -3.41
N SER A 14 7.26 14.17 -3.92
CA SER A 14 7.10 12.85 -3.31
C SER A 14 7.77 12.76 -1.93
N ALA A 15 7.38 11.75 -1.14
CA ALA A 15 8.03 11.47 0.15
C ALA A 15 9.53 11.14 -0.03
N VAL A 16 9.89 10.46 -1.13
CA VAL A 16 11.27 10.13 -1.47
C VAL A 16 12.08 11.39 -1.73
N GLU A 17 11.57 12.32 -2.53
CA GLU A 17 12.24 13.60 -2.82
C GLU A 17 12.36 14.48 -1.58
N CYS A 18 11.32 14.53 -0.76
CA CYS A 18 11.37 15.21 0.53
C CYS A 18 12.49 14.64 1.41
N TYR A 19 12.59 13.31 1.50
CA TYR A 19 13.61 12.62 2.29
C TYR A 19 15.03 12.87 1.75
N MET A 20 15.23 12.74 0.42
CA MET A 20 16.50 13.03 -0.24
C MET A 20 16.94 14.48 0.02
N LYS A 21 16.02 15.44 -0.12
CA LYS A 21 16.31 16.86 0.12
C LYS A 21 16.63 17.16 1.59
N GLN A 22 15.94 16.50 2.52
CA GLN A 22 16.12 16.71 3.95
C GLN A 22 17.44 16.13 4.47
N TYR A 23 17.82 14.95 4.00
CA TYR A 23 18.97 14.20 4.54
C TYR A 23 20.18 14.14 3.61
N GLY A 24 20.07 14.63 2.37
CA GLY A 24 21.17 14.63 1.40
C GLY A 24 21.56 13.24 0.89
N VAL A 25 20.62 12.30 0.90
CA VAL A 25 20.84 10.89 0.56
C VAL A 25 20.42 10.55 -0.88
N THR A 26 20.84 9.39 -1.37
CA THR A 26 20.42 8.84 -2.66
C THR A 26 18.95 8.42 -2.66
N GLU A 27 18.38 8.22 -3.86
CA GLU A 27 17.00 7.73 -4.02
C GLU A 27 16.82 6.33 -3.42
N GLU A 28 17.82 5.46 -3.59
CA GLU A 28 17.86 4.10 -3.06
C GLU A 28 17.86 4.09 -1.54
N GLU A 29 18.70 4.93 -0.91
CA GLU A 29 18.74 5.08 0.56
C GLU A 29 17.43 5.66 1.10
N ALA A 30 16.87 6.67 0.43
CA ALA A 30 15.59 7.25 0.82
C ALA A 30 14.45 6.22 0.76
N LYS A 31 14.36 5.45 -0.33
CA LYS A 31 13.38 4.37 -0.45
C LYS A 31 13.57 3.30 0.61
N HIS A 32 14.81 2.91 0.89
CA HIS A 32 15.12 1.90 1.90
C HIS A 32 14.60 2.32 3.28
N GLU A 33 14.91 3.55 3.73
CA GLU A 33 14.46 4.06 5.02
C GLU A 33 12.92 4.24 5.08
N LEU A 34 12.31 4.74 3.99
CA LEU A 34 10.85 4.84 3.92
C LEU A 34 10.17 3.47 4.00
N TRP A 35 10.73 2.45 3.33
CA TRP A 35 10.23 1.08 3.44
C TRP A 35 10.39 0.49 4.83
N LYS A 36 11.48 0.83 5.53
CA LYS A 36 11.66 0.44 6.93
C LYS A 36 10.57 1.04 7.82
N HIS A 37 10.25 2.33 7.65
CA HIS A 37 9.14 2.95 8.38
C HIS A 37 7.78 2.28 8.10
N VAL A 38 7.51 1.89 6.86
CA VAL A 38 6.30 1.12 6.51
C VAL A 38 6.29 -0.23 7.21
N ASN A 39 7.42 -0.96 7.23
CA ASN A 39 7.53 -2.25 7.90
C ASN A 39 7.38 -2.16 9.42
N ASP A 40 7.93 -1.10 10.02
CA ASP A 40 7.79 -0.88 11.47
C ASP A 40 6.34 -0.52 11.82
N ALA A 41 5.68 0.34 11.05
CA ALA A 41 4.25 0.62 11.21
C ALA A 41 3.37 -0.63 11.07
N TRP A 42 3.74 -1.57 10.19
CA TRP A 42 3.04 -2.86 10.08
C TRP A 42 3.18 -3.72 11.33
N LYS A 43 4.32 -3.70 12.02
CA LYS A 43 4.51 -4.42 13.29
C LYS A 43 3.62 -3.81 14.37
N ASP A 44 3.58 -2.48 14.45
CA ASP A 44 2.74 -1.76 15.42
C ASP A 44 1.25 -2.10 15.21
N ILE A 45 0.78 -2.11 13.96
CA ILE A 45 -0.60 -2.51 13.62
C ILE A 45 -0.89 -3.94 14.08
N ASN A 46 0.05 -4.87 13.86
CA ASN A 46 -0.13 -6.27 14.24
C ASN A 46 -0.14 -6.46 15.76
N GLU A 47 0.73 -5.75 16.49
CA GLU A 47 0.78 -5.80 17.95
C GLU A 47 -0.51 -5.23 18.56
N GLU A 48 -0.94 -4.05 18.12
CA GLU A 48 -2.19 -3.45 18.57
C GLU A 48 -3.39 -4.33 18.20
N ALA A 49 -3.42 -4.94 17.01
CA ALA A 49 -4.50 -5.82 16.62
C ALA A 49 -4.66 -7.06 17.53
N LEU A 50 -3.57 -7.52 18.15
CA LEU A 50 -3.58 -8.65 19.09
C LEU A 50 -3.97 -8.26 20.51
N HIS A 51 -3.76 -7.00 20.91
CA HIS A 51 -3.85 -6.56 22.30
C HIS A 51 -4.96 -5.54 22.58
N GLN A 52 -5.51 -4.89 21.55
CA GLN A 52 -6.38 -3.73 21.73
C GLN A 52 -7.86 -4.12 21.89
N THR A 53 -8.48 -3.66 22.99
CA THR A 53 -9.92 -3.82 23.30
C THR A 53 -10.69 -2.49 23.33
N VAL A 54 -9.98 -1.37 23.12
CA VAL A 54 -10.51 0.01 23.27
C VAL A 54 -11.45 0.38 22.13
N VAL A 55 -11.21 -0.18 20.93
CA VAL A 55 -12.03 0.03 19.74
C VAL A 55 -12.77 -1.25 19.40
N SER A 56 -13.96 -1.14 18.82
CA SER A 56 -14.71 -2.33 18.43
C SER A 56 -13.97 -3.10 17.32
N ALA A 57 -13.97 -4.43 17.40
CA ALA A 57 -13.31 -5.29 16.42
C ALA A 57 -13.65 -4.99 14.95
N PRO A 58 -14.91 -4.65 14.58
CA PRO A 58 -15.23 -4.26 13.20
C PRO A 58 -14.50 -2.99 12.73
N LEU A 59 -14.34 -2.00 13.62
CA LEU A 59 -13.68 -0.73 13.31
C LEU A 59 -12.17 -0.94 13.15
N LEU A 60 -11.58 -1.76 14.02
CA LEU A 60 -10.18 -2.18 13.93
C LEU A 60 -9.90 -2.95 12.64
N ASN A 61 -10.75 -3.94 12.31
CA ASN A 61 -10.62 -4.72 11.08
C ASN A 61 -10.71 -3.84 9.83
N MET A 62 -11.63 -2.86 9.81
CA MET A 62 -11.72 -1.90 8.70
C MET A 62 -10.41 -1.13 8.49
N ILE A 63 -9.77 -0.66 9.57
CA ILE A 63 -8.49 0.07 9.49
C ILE A 63 -7.37 -0.85 8.97
N ILE A 64 -7.31 -2.08 9.48
CA ILE A 64 -6.33 -3.09 9.04
C ILE A 64 -6.54 -3.41 7.56
N ASP A 65 -7.78 -3.58 7.12
CA ASP A 65 -8.10 -3.89 5.73
C ASP A 65 -7.74 -2.72 4.80
N ILE A 66 -7.89 -1.47 5.24
CA ILE A 66 -7.38 -0.30 4.50
C ILE A 66 -5.85 -0.37 4.34
N ALA A 67 -5.11 -0.67 5.42
CA ALA A 67 -3.65 -0.82 5.33
C ALA A 67 -3.25 -1.96 4.37
N ARG A 68 -3.96 -3.09 4.42
CA ARG A 68 -3.74 -4.23 3.50
C ARG A 68 -4.00 -3.85 2.05
N MET A 69 -5.08 -3.11 1.78
CA MET A 69 -5.40 -2.62 0.43
C MET A 69 -4.24 -1.81 -0.17
N MET A 70 -3.62 -0.92 0.62
CA MET A 70 -2.48 -0.13 0.16
C MET A 70 -1.29 -1.02 -0.25
N GLY A 71 -1.03 -2.09 0.50
CA GLY A 71 -0.01 -3.08 0.16
C GLY A 71 -0.30 -3.76 -1.19
N VAL A 72 -1.54 -4.17 -1.43
CA VAL A 72 -1.95 -4.80 -2.70
C VAL A 72 -1.89 -3.83 -3.87
N TRP A 73 -2.31 -2.57 -3.66
CA TRP A 73 -2.44 -1.60 -4.74
C TRP A 73 -1.11 -1.03 -5.23
N TYR A 74 -0.09 -0.99 -4.36
CA TYR A 74 1.16 -0.29 -4.63
C TYR A 74 2.42 -1.18 -4.54
N GLU A 75 2.28 -2.51 -4.49
CA GLU A 75 3.40 -3.45 -4.38
C GLU A 75 4.44 -3.30 -5.52
N ASP A 76 3.99 -3.36 -6.78
CA ASP A 76 4.87 -3.32 -7.96
C ASP A 76 4.62 -2.10 -8.85
N ILE A 77 3.35 -1.90 -9.16
CA ILE A 77 2.82 -0.91 -10.09
C ILE A 77 1.60 -0.31 -9.41
N ASP A 78 1.35 0.98 -9.63
CA ASP A 78 0.07 1.60 -9.25
C ASP A 78 -1.08 0.95 -10.03
N ILE A 79 -1.63 -0.15 -9.49
CA ILE A 79 -2.75 -0.86 -10.13
C ILE A 79 -4.06 -0.12 -9.90
N TYR A 80 -4.11 0.83 -8.96
CA TYR A 80 -5.29 1.66 -8.73
C TYR A 80 -5.49 2.61 -9.93
N THR A 81 -4.45 3.37 -10.30
CA THR A 81 -4.50 4.26 -11.46
C THR A 81 -4.40 3.47 -12.77
N ASN A 82 -3.58 2.40 -12.82
CA ASN A 82 -3.44 1.52 -13.98
C ASN A 82 -4.31 0.24 -13.85
N SER A 83 -5.63 0.46 -13.72
CA SER A 83 -6.60 -0.58 -13.39
C SER A 83 -6.80 -1.68 -14.44
N ARG A 84 -6.29 -1.51 -15.66
CA ARG A 84 -6.40 -2.50 -16.74
C ARG A 84 -5.56 -3.77 -16.51
N THR A 85 -4.71 -3.77 -15.50
CA THR A 85 -3.80 -4.87 -15.14
C THR A 85 -4.40 -5.71 -14.00
N LYS A 86 -3.65 -5.95 -12.90
CA LYS A 86 -4.03 -6.85 -11.80
C LYS A 86 -5.37 -6.47 -11.14
N MET A 87 -5.74 -5.18 -11.12
CA MET A 87 -6.99 -4.71 -10.52
C MET A 87 -8.23 -5.24 -11.25
N LYS A 88 -8.21 -5.26 -12.59
CA LYS A 88 -9.31 -5.83 -13.39
C LYS A 88 -9.48 -7.31 -13.09
N ASP A 89 -8.38 -8.05 -13.00
CA ASP A 89 -8.41 -9.49 -12.72
C ASP A 89 -8.95 -9.76 -11.31
N ALA A 90 -8.53 -8.97 -10.32
CA ALA A 90 -9.04 -9.04 -8.95
C ALA A 90 -10.55 -8.76 -8.87
N ILE A 91 -11.03 -7.70 -9.53
CA ILE A 91 -12.47 -7.37 -9.57
C ILE A 91 -13.27 -8.49 -10.23
N THR A 92 -12.76 -9.01 -11.36
CA THR A 92 -13.42 -10.09 -12.10
C THR A 92 -13.53 -11.33 -11.23
N SER A 93 -12.43 -11.75 -10.60
CA SER A 93 -12.43 -12.95 -9.74
C SER A 93 -13.28 -12.81 -8.48
N LEU A 94 -13.42 -11.60 -7.91
CA LEU A 94 -14.13 -11.40 -6.64
C LEU A 94 -15.63 -11.15 -6.84
N PHE A 95 -16.02 -10.51 -7.94
CA PHE A 95 -17.38 -9.97 -8.11
C PHE A 95 -18.08 -10.42 -9.38
N ILE A 96 -17.39 -11.00 -10.37
CA ILE A 96 -17.97 -11.39 -11.66
C ILE A 96 -17.98 -12.90 -11.81
N ASP A 97 -16.82 -13.53 -11.66
CA ASP A 97 -16.66 -14.96 -11.87
C ASP A 97 -17.09 -15.73 -10.62
N PRO A 98 -18.08 -16.62 -10.72
CA PRO A 98 -18.45 -17.46 -9.59
C PRO A 98 -17.33 -18.46 -9.30
N PHE A 99 -17.14 -18.78 -8.01
CA PHE A 99 -16.23 -19.84 -7.63
C PHE A 99 -16.70 -21.17 -8.24
N PRO A 100 -15.85 -21.89 -9.00
CA PRO A 100 -16.26 -23.16 -9.60
C PRO A 100 -16.51 -24.18 -8.50
N LEU A 101 -17.77 -24.62 -8.38
CA LEU A 101 -18.12 -25.75 -7.53
C LEU A 101 -17.67 -27.01 -8.27
N ALA A 102 -16.63 -27.68 -7.76
CA ALA A 102 -16.27 -29.00 -8.24
C ALA A 102 -17.45 -29.96 -7.99
N MET A 103 -18.00 -30.52 -9.06
CA MET A 103 -18.90 -31.69 -9.01
C MET A 103 -18.09 -32.97 -9.07
#